data_AF-A0A941HHN5-F1
#
_entry.id   AF-A0A941HHN5-F1
#
_cell.length_a   1.000
_cell.length_b   1.000
_cell.length_c   1.000
_cell.angle_alpha   90.00
_cell.angle_beta   90.00
_cell.angle_gamma   90.00
#
_symmetry.space_group_name_H-M   'P 1'
#
loop_
_entity.id
_entity.type
_entity.pdbx_description
1 polymer ?
#
loop_
_entity_poly.entity_id
_entity_poly.type
_entity_poly.pdbx_seq_one_letter_code
_entity_poly.pdbx_strand_id
1 'polypeptide(L)'
;MKQQKNPFNFEETSSSSDYGKTYDFPSELQAAIGLISMNFQSLEDSITDTIIEKLNVDREIGEIITAELSFKNKVNLLASLLHKTKDKHHLDDDPDFDLNTYHKKIIGAFFKCEELRNQTLPLVSF
;
A
#
# COMPACT_ATOMS: atom_id res chain seq x y z
N MET A 1 71.97 -31.64 -15.15
CA MET A 1 71.33 -30.69 -14.21
C MET A 1 70.05 -30.20 -14.90
N LYS A 2 68.90 -30.77 -14.55
CA LYS A 2 67.83 -30.15 -13.73
C LYS A 2 67.41 -28.77 -14.27
N GLN A 3 66.26 -28.73 -14.96
CA GLN A 3 65.00 -28.04 -14.56
C GLN A 3 65.07 -26.52 -14.79
N GLN A 4 64.08 -25.82 -15.37
CA GLN A 4 62.64 -25.93 -15.14
C GLN A 4 61.91 -25.21 -16.29
N LYS A 5 60.82 -25.80 -16.80
CA LYS A 5 59.85 -25.12 -17.67
C LYS A 5 59.18 -24.02 -16.85
N ASN A 6 59.17 -22.80 -17.36
CA ASN A 6 58.36 -21.71 -16.80
C ASN A 6 56.93 -21.85 -17.40
N PRO A 7 55.87 -22.09 -16.60
CA PRO A 7 54.52 -22.33 -17.12
C PRO A 7 53.64 -21.06 -17.03
N PHE A 8 54.18 -19.90 -17.41
CA PHE A 8 53.42 -18.65 -17.41
C PHE A 8 53.60 -17.94 -18.75
N ASN A 9 52.83 -18.38 -19.73
CA ASN A 9 52.50 -17.57 -20.90
C ASN A 9 51.43 -16.58 -20.43
N PHE A 10 51.79 -15.31 -20.24
CA PHE A 10 50.86 -14.24 -19.94
C PHE A 10 50.23 -13.83 -21.28
N GLU A 11 49.27 -14.62 -21.74
CA GLU A 11 48.35 -14.17 -22.77
C GLU A 11 47.43 -13.13 -22.12
N GLU A 12 47.50 -11.90 -22.64
CA GLU A 12 46.58 -10.82 -22.37
C GLU A 12 45.15 -11.26 -22.69
N THR A 13 44.46 -11.85 -21.72
CA THR A 13 43.01 -11.98 -21.78
C THR A 13 42.41 -10.62 -21.49
N SER A 14 42.06 -9.97 -22.58
CA SER A 14 41.26 -8.76 -22.68
C SER A 14 39.96 -8.88 -21.89
N SER A 15 39.47 -7.73 -21.40
CA SER A 15 38.18 -7.48 -20.70
C SER A 15 38.02 -8.17 -19.33
N SER A 16 38.48 -7.56 -18.25
CA SER A 16 37.81 -6.46 -17.52
C SER A 16 36.36 -6.75 -17.13
N SER A 17 36.20 -7.07 -15.85
CA SER A 17 35.05 -6.80 -14.98
C SER A 17 33.70 -7.43 -15.33
N ASP A 18 33.55 -8.68 -14.91
CA ASP A 18 32.30 -9.22 -14.38
C ASP A 18 31.98 -8.54 -13.02
N TYR A 19 31.45 -7.32 -13.05
CA TYR A 19 30.73 -6.65 -11.94
C TYR A 19 29.90 -5.49 -12.51
N GLY A 20 28.77 -5.83 -13.13
CA GLY A 20 27.88 -4.86 -13.74
C GLY A 20 26.42 -5.24 -13.65
N LYS A 21 26.01 -5.96 -12.59
CA LYS A 21 24.59 -5.89 -12.20
C LYS A 21 24.39 -4.52 -11.58
N THR A 22 24.09 -3.54 -12.42
CA THR A 22 23.47 -2.29 -11.97
C THR A 22 22.23 -2.73 -11.20
N TYR A 23 22.30 -2.68 -9.87
CA TYR A 23 21.08 -2.49 -9.10
C TYR A 23 20.60 -1.12 -9.54
N ASP A 24 19.80 -1.08 -10.60
CA ASP A 24 19.11 0.13 -11.01
C ASP A 24 18.21 0.47 -9.82
N PHE A 25 18.69 1.41 -9.01
CA PHE A 25 17.87 2.01 -7.97
C PHE A 25 16.61 2.49 -8.66
N PRO A 26 15.43 2.25 -8.07
CA PRO A 26 14.20 2.72 -8.67
C PRO A 26 14.36 4.21 -8.95
N SER A 27 14.00 4.61 -10.18
CA SER A 27 13.97 6.03 -10.50
C SER A 27 13.11 6.77 -9.46
N GLU A 28 13.32 8.07 -9.26
CA GLU A 28 12.53 8.85 -8.30
C GLU A 28 11.02 8.63 -8.48
N LEU A 29 10.58 8.46 -9.74
CA LEU A 29 9.21 8.09 -10.09
C LEU A 29 8.81 6.71 -9.56
N GLN A 30 9.62 5.67 -9.79
CA GLN A 30 9.36 4.32 -9.28
C GLN A 30 9.35 4.28 -7.75
N ALA A 31 10.24 5.02 -7.08
CA ALA A 31 10.26 5.14 -5.63
C ALA A 31 8.99 5.84 -5.11
N ALA A 32 8.55 6.92 -5.76
CA ALA A 32 7.32 7.62 -5.40
C ALA A 32 6.08 6.74 -5.59
N ILE A 33 6.00 5.98 -6.69
CA ILE A 33 4.89 5.04 -6.93
C ILE A 33 4.87 3.92 -5.87
N GLY A 34 6.05 3.41 -5.51
CA GLY A 34 6.17 2.43 -4.42
C GLY A 34 5.63 2.98 -3.10
N LEU A 35 6.02 4.20 -2.73
CA LEU A 35 5.53 4.87 -1.52
C LEU A 35 4.01 5.09 -1.55
N ILE A 36 3.46 5.54 -2.69
CA ILE A 36 2.00 5.72 -2.85
C ILE A 36 1.28 4.38 -2.67
N SER A 37 1.82 3.30 -3.24
CA SER A 37 1.24 1.96 -3.13
C SER A 37 1.24 1.46 -1.68
N MET A 38 2.34 1.65 -0.95
CA MET A 38 2.44 1.31 0.47
C MET A 38 1.45 2.13 1.32
N ASN A 39 1.35 3.43 1.08
CA ASN A 39 0.41 4.28 1.82
C ASN A 39 -1.04 3.92 1.53
N PHE A 40 -1.37 3.55 0.29
CA PHE A 40 -2.71 3.06 -0.06
C PHE A 40 -3.03 1.74 0.64
N GLN A 41 -2.06 0.81 0.70
CA GLN A 41 -2.24 -0.44 1.44
C GLN A 41 -2.50 -0.17 2.93
N SER A 42 -1.69 0.69 3.57
CA SER A 42 -1.91 1.09 4.97
C SER A 42 -3.28 1.71 5.22
N LEU A 43 -3.80 2.48 4.26
CA LEU A 43 -5.16 3.03 4.32
C LEU A 43 -6.21 1.92 4.27
N GLU A 44 -6.07 0.97 3.34
CA GLU A 44 -6.98 -0.16 3.20
C GLU A 44 -6.98 -1.07 4.44
N ASP A 45 -5.81 -1.29 5.03
CA ASP A 45 -5.65 -2.04 6.28
C ASP A 45 -6.35 -1.32 7.45
N SER A 46 -6.18 0.02 7.55
CA SER A 46 -6.85 0.83 8.58
C SER A 46 -8.37 0.78 8.46
N ILE A 47 -8.90 0.81 7.23
CA ILE A 47 -10.33 0.64 6.97
C ILE A 47 -10.79 -0.75 7.42
N THR A 48 -9.99 -1.77 7.11
CA THR A 48 -10.26 -3.16 7.49
C THR A 48 -10.33 -3.31 9.02
N ASP A 49 -9.32 -2.87 9.75
CA ASP A 49 -9.30 -2.92 11.21
C ASP A 49 -10.51 -2.18 11.82
N THR A 50 -10.87 -1.02 11.27
CA THR A 50 -12.05 -0.26 11.73
C THR A 50 -13.35 -1.03 11.50
N ILE A 51 -13.50 -1.70 10.36
CA ILE A 51 -14.68 -2.53 10.07
C ILE A 51 -14.79 -3.67 11.08
N ILE A 52 -13.68 -4.38 11.34
CA ILE A 52 -13.63 -5.49 12.29
C ILE A 52 -14.03 -5.02 13.69
N GLU A 53 -13.47 -3.89 14.14
CA GLU A 53 -13.82 -3.27 15.42
C GLU A 53 -15.31 -2.93 15.50
N LYS A 54 -15.88 -2.33 14.45
CA LYS A 54 -17.31 -1.94 14.43
C LYS A 54 -18.26 -3.13 14.31
N LEU A 55 -17.86 -4.21 13.66
CA LEU A 55 -18.63 -5.46 13.61
C LEU A 55 -18.62 -6.20 14.95
N ASN A 56 -17.63 -5.94 15.80
CA ASN A 56 -17.44 -6.62 17.09
C ASN A 56 -17.44 -8.14 16.93
N VAL A 57 -16.70 -8.61 15.93
CA VAL A 57 -16.46 -10.03 15.64
C VAL A 57 -15.02 -10.39 15.98
N ASP A 58 -14.73 -11.68 16.04
CA ASP A 58 -13.35 -12.15 16.13
C ASP A 58 -12.52 -11.65 14.93
N ARG A 59 -11.24 -11.32 15.18
CA ARG A 59 -10.37 -10.73 14.15
C ARG A 59 -10.20 -11.65 12.95
N GLU A 60 -10.07 -12.95 13.15
CA GLU A 60 -9.89 -13.92 12.07
C GLU A 60 -11.12 -13.93 11.15
N ILE A 61 -12.32 -13.93 11.74
CA ILE A 61 -13.59 -13.85 11.00
C ILE A 61 -13.68 -12.53 10.25
N GLY A 62 -13.31 -11.43 10.89
CA GLY A 62 -13.29 -10.10 10.29
C GLY A 62 -12.36 -9.98 9.09
N GLU A 63 -11.15 -10.55 9.19
CA GLU A 63 -10.17 -10.62 8.10
C GLU A 63 -10.71 -11.46 6.93
N ILE A 64 -11.34 -12.61 7.21
CA ILE A 64 -12.00 -13.44 6.17
C ILE A 64 -13.08 -12.65 5.43
N ILE A 65 -13.96 -11.95 6.16
CA ILE A 65 -15.04 -11.15 5.56
C ILE A 65 -14.47 -10.06 4.66
N THR A 66 -13.45 -9.34 5.15
CA THR A 66 -12.91 -8.17 4.47
C THR A 66 -11.96 -8.50 3.33
N ALA A 67 -11.30 -9.65 3.36
CA ALA A 67 -10.42 -10.13 2.28
C ALA A 67 -11.16 -10.28 0.93
N GLU A 68 -12.44 -10.64 0.97
CA GLU A 68 -13.29 -10.80 -0.21
C GLU A 68 -13.89 -9.48 -0.74
N LEU A 69 -13.65 -8.36 -0.04
CA LEU A 69 -14.21 -7.06 -0.40
C LEU A 69 -13.21 -6.24 -1.21
N SER A 70 -13.68 -5.66 -2.32
CA SER A 70 -12.97 -4.57 -2.97
C SER A 70 -12.87 -3.35 -2.04
N PHE A 71 -11.87 -2.49 -2.26
CA PHE A 71 -11.72 -1.23 -1.51
C PHE A 71 -13.03 -0.43 -1.43
N LYS A 72 -13.69 -0.23 -2.58
CA LYS A 72 -15.02 0.40 -2.64
C LYS A 72 -16.06 -0.26 -1.74
N ASN A 73 -16.11 -1.59 -1.71
CA ASN A 73 -17.06 -2.31 -0.85
C ASN A 73 -16.69 -2.20 0.63
N LYS A 74 -15.40 -2.19 0.98
CA LYS A 74 -14.93 -1.89 2.35
C LYS A 74 -15.38 -0.50 2.78
N VAL A 75 -15.16 0.53 1.96
CA VAL A 75 -15.61 1.91 2.23
C VAL A 75 -17.13 1.99 2.42
N ASN A 76 -17.91 1.32 1.56
CA ASN A 76 -19.36 1.29 1.69
C ASN A 76 -19.84 0.58 2.97
N LEU A 77 -19.20 -0.53 3.33
CA LEU A 77 -19.49 -1.25 4.56
C LEU A 77 -19.16 -0.39 5.78
N LEU A 78 -17.98 0.25 5.79
CA LEU A 78 -17.58 1.18 6.84
C LEU A 78 -18.59 2.33 6.96
N ALA A 79 -18.99 2.96 5.86
CA ALA A 79 -20.00 4.02 5.86
C ALA A 79 -21.33 3.54 6.47
N SER A 80 -21.77 2.33 6.13
CA SER A 80 -22.99 1.73 6.66
C SER A 80 -22.89 1.46 8.16
N LEU A 81 -21.75 0.94 8.61
CA LEU A 81 -21.48 0.69 10.03
C LEU A 81 -21.44 1.99 10.83
N LEU A 82 -20.72 3.01 10.35
CA LEU A 82 -20.66 4.33 10.98
C LEU A 82 -22.06 4.95 11.10
N HIS A 83 -22.87 4.89 10.04
CA HIS A 83 -24.24 5.37 10.07
C HIS A 83 -25.12 4.58 11.06
N LYS A 84 -24.91 3.27 11.22
CA LYS A 84 -25.65 2.44 12.19
C LYS A 84 -25.22 2.72 13.63
N THR A 85 -23.96 3.08 13.85
CA THR A 85 -23.40 3.33 15.19
C THR A 85 -23.46 4.79 15.63
N LYS A 86 -23.91 5.70 14.76
CA LYS A 86 -24.01 7.15 15.04
C LYS A 86 -24.82 7.46 16.31
N ASP A 87 -25.86 6.67 16.59
CA ASP A 87 -26.74 6.89 17.75
C ASP A 87 -26.11 6.47 19.08
N LYS A 88 -24.93 5.81 19.06
CA LYS A 88 -24.21 5.33 20.26
C LYS A 88 -23.04 6.22 20.67
N HIS A 89 -22.59 7.11 19.79
CA HIS A 89 -21.48 8.01 20.07
C HIS A 89 -22.05 9.41 20.24
N HIS A 90 -22.26 9.80 21.49
CA HIS A 90 -22.46 11.21 21.87
C HIS A 90 -21.15 11.96 21.60
N LEU A 91 -20.93 12.33 20.35
CA LEU A 91 -19.90 13.31 19.95
C LEU A 91 -20.41 14.75 20.16
N ASP A 92 -21.43 14.90 21.02
CA ASP A 92 -22.21 16.12 21.26
C ASP A 92 -21.47 17.18 22.10
N ASP A 93 -20.18 17.00 22.39
CA ASP A 93 -19.38 17.97 23.15
C ASP A 93 -19.05 19.23 22.33
N ASP A 94 -19.21 19.18 21.01
CA ASP A 94 -19.09 20.33 20.11
C ASP A 94 -20.44 20.63 19.41
N PRO A 95 -21.14 21.72 19.77
CA PRO A 95 -22.43 22.06 19.18
C PRO A 95 -22.35 22.41 17.68
N ASP A 96 -21.17 22.68 17.14
CA ASP A 96 -20.96 22.97 15.71
C ASP A 96 -20.51 21.72 14.91
N PHE A 97 -20.29 20.57 15.56
CA PHE A 97 -19.82 19.36 14.90
C PHE A 97 -20.97 18.58 14.22
N ASP A 98 -21.13 18.79 12.91
CA ASP A 98 -22.01 17.96 12.09
C ASP A 98 -21.34 16.64 11.69
N LEU A 99 -21.59 15.60 12.49
CA LEU A 99 -21.15 14.23 12.25
C LEU A 99 -21.50 13.73 10.83
N ASN A 100 -22.66 14.13 10.27
CA ASN A 100 -23.04 13.69 8.93
C ASN A 100 -22.17 14.34 7.85
N THR A 101 -21.86 15.62 7.99
CA THR A 101 -20.93 16.31 7.09
C THR A 101 -19.51 15.75 7.22
N TYR A 102 -19.06 15.46 8.45
CA TYR A 102 -17.76 14.82 8.68
C TYR A 102 -17.67 13.44 8.01
N HIS A 103 -18.67 12.58 8.22
CA HIS A 103 -18.76 11.27 7.56
C HIS A 103 -18.74 11.39 6.04
N LYS A 104 -19.54 12.28 5.46
CA LYS A 104 -19.55 12.51 4.01
C LYS A 104 -18.18 12.93 3.48
N LYS A 105 -17.48 13.83 4.18
CA LYS A 105 -16.13 14.28 3.80
C LYS A 105 -15.13 13.13 3.83
N ILE A 106 -15.14 12.30 4.88
CA ILE A 106 -14.23 11.14 4.98
C ILE A 106 -14.48 10.13 3.87
N ILE A 107 -15.74 9.75 3.64
CA ILE A 107 -16.08 8.79 2.58
C ILE A 107 -15.69 9.36 1.21
N GLY A 108 -15.92 10.66 0.97
CA GLY A 108 -15.45 11.34 -0.23
C GLY A 108 -13.92 11.31 -0.38
N ALA A 109 -13.18 11.48 0.72
CA ALA A 109 -11.72 11.41 0.71
C ALA A 109 -11.23 9.99 0.35
N PHE A 110 -11.85 8.93 0.88
CA PHE A 110 -11.48 7.55 0.53
C PHE A 110 -11.68 7.26 -0.97
N PHE A 111 -12.82 7.68 -1.54
CA PHE A 111 -13.03 7.53 -2.98
C PHE A 111 -12.04 8.37 -3.80
N LYS A 112 -11.65 9.55 -3.31
CA LYS A 112 -10.61 10.34 -3.97
C LYS A 112 -9.25 9.64 -3.93
N CYS A 113 -8.90 8.98 -2.83
CA CYS A 113 -7.70 8.15 -2.75
C CYS A 113 -7.73 7.00 -3.76
N GLU A 114 -8.86 6.30 -3.91
CA GLU A 114 -9.03 5.24 -4.90
C GLU A 114 -8.86 5.78 -6.34
N GLU A 115 -9.45 6.93 -6.65
CA GLU A 115 -9.31 7.59 -7.95
C GLU A 115 -7.84 7.91 -8.27
N LEU A 116 -7.12 8.52 -7.32
CA LEU A 116 -5.71 8.89 -7.49
C LEU A 116 -4.81 7.66 -7.63
N ARG A 117 -5.08 6.59 -6.86
CA ARG A 117 -4.38 5.31 -6.98
C ARG A 117 -4.57 4.72 -8.38
N ASN A 118 -5.79 4.71 -8.90
CA ASN A 118 -6.11 4.18 -10.22
C ASN A 118 -5.48 4.98 -11.36
N GLN A 119 -5.19 6.26 -11.15
CA GLN A 119 -4.42 7.09 -12.09
C GLN A 119 -2.92 6.82 -12.02
N THR A 120 -2.41 6.45 -10.85
CA THR A 120 -0.96 6.31 -10.58
C THR A 120 -0.43 4.93 -10.95
N LEU A 121 -1.16 3.86 -10.60
CA LEU A 121 -0.68 2.48 -10.80
C LEU A 121 -0.43 2.06 -12.26
N PRO A 122 -1.21 2.50 -13.26
CA PRO A 122 -0.95 2.16 -14.65
C PRO A 122 0.41 2.64 -15.17
N LEU A 123 1.03 3.66 -14.53
CA LEU A 123 2.33 4.21 -14.90
C LEU A 123 3.51 3.25 -14.65
N VAL A 124 3.25 2.09 -14.04
CA VAL A 124 4.24 1.02 -13.78
C VAL A 124 4.33 0.02 -14.94
N SER A 125 3.55 0.19 -15.99
CA SER A 125 3.51 -0.76 -17.12
C SER A 125 4.72 -0.53 -18.04
N PHE A 126 5.63 -1.51 -18.07
CA PHE A 126 6.79 -1.60 -18.97
C PHE A 126 6.38 -2.00 -20.39
#